data_AF-A0A349XV01-F1
#
_entry.id   AF-A0A349XV01-F1
#
_cell.length_a   1.000
_cell.length_b   1.000
_cell.length_c   1.000
_cell.angle_alpha   90.00
_cell.angle_beta   90.00
_cell.angle_gamma   90.00
#
_symmetry.space_group_name_H-M   'P 1'
#
loop_
_entity.id
_entity.type
_entity.pdbx_description
1 polymer ?
#
loop_
_entity_poly.entity_id
_entity_poly.type
_entity_poly.pdbx_seq_one_letter_code
_entity_poly.pdbx_strand_id
1 'polypeptide(L)'
;MHILATTSSSLDDLIEPVDLNQPRSDVVMLSFSTSDLAGLEQAWRQADSVLPSLSAANLAELRHPMSVDLWIEKTAEHATVILVRILGGAERWRYGVDQLSSMARRRGIKLLLLPGECSERDEKLEAASTVDTHILASVLSFFREGGRENMGRLAGGLAALARDDAWPMIEAEPLPKAGFYRPGLGVLGQMEACSGFPAAAPVLPIVFYRSMLLAADAAPVDALFHALCERGFSPVPIFVSGLKDGDALRFLEKALRDIQPAAILAATAFASQSDADGHTLFDRLGVPVFQVAMATTRRDGWAANARGLNPSDLAMHIVLPELDGRIFAGVISFKQPRTDGGISLVNMPEADRVEQVASRIAAFLRLKNTSPEERRIVVLMPDYPGAAPGRTGYAVGLDVPQSVLEMLRDLADAGYCVEDIPETARALLDRLEQQEATIDLADYRGFLSGLPDDAAASLSATWGAAESDEAFADGGFRFRVARFGQVFVALAPDRGRNEDRRVDYHDPALPPRHALGA
;
A
#
# COMPACT_ATOMS: atom_id res chain seq x y z
N MET A 1 -34.45 4.19 13.43
CA MET A 1 -33.42 3.49 14.23
C MET A 1 -33.32 2.07 13.65
N HIS A 2 -32.49 1.88 12.63
CA HIS A 2 -32.39 0.61 11.90
C HIS A 2 -31.33 -0.26 12.57
N ILE A 3 -31.77 -1.38 13.15
CA ILE A 3 -30.90 -2.44 13.64
C ILE A 3 -30.35 -3.16 12.41
N LEU A 4 -29.04 -3.10 12.21
CA LEU A 4 -28.33 -3.84 11.17
C LEU A 4 -28.53 -5.34 11.38
N ALA A 5 -28.84 -6.06 10.30
CA ALA A 5 -28.91 -7.51 10.29
C ALA A 5 -27.51 -8.07 10.62
N THR A 6 -27.30 -8.42 11.88
CA THR A 6 -26.22 -9.29 12.30
C THR A 6 -26.49 -10.66 11.68
N THR A 7 -25.77 -11.00 10.62
CA THR A 7 -25.60 -12.41 10.21
C THR A 7 -24.89 -13.12 11.36
N SER A 8 -25.67 -13.76 12.22
CA SER A 8 -25.17 -14.71 13.20
C SER A 8 -24.63 -15.92 12.45
N SER A 9 -23.33 -15.97 12.24
CA SER A 9 -22.62 -17.19 11.86
C SER A 9 -22.81 -18.20 12.99
N SER A 10 -23.61 -19.24 12.76
CA SER A 10 -23.76 -20.37 13.68
C SER A 10 -22.45 -21.15 13.79
N LEU A 11 -22.13 -21.60 14.99
CA LEU A 11 -20.90 -22.28 15.38
C LEU A 11 -20.75 -23.73 14.88
N ASP A 12 -21.49 -24.14 13.84
CA ASP A 12 -21.42 -25.46 13.21
C ASP A 12 -21.33 -25.31 11.68
N ASP A 13 -20.22 -24.74 11.19
CA ASP A 13 -19.86 -24.84 9.77
C ASP A 13 -19.54 -26.31 9.47
N LEU A 14 -20.54 -27.08 9.05
CA LEU A 14 -20.32 -28.34 8.34
C LEU A 14 -19.40 -28.02 7.14
N ILE A 15 -18.16 -28.49 7.19
CA ILE A 15 -17.19 -28.28 6.11
C ILE A 15 -17.70 -29.06 4.89
N GLU A 16 -18.30 -28.36 3.94
CA GLU A 16 -18.77 -28.96 2.70
C GLU A 16 -17.60 -29.55 1.89
N PRO A 17 -17.78 -30.71 1.25
CA PRO A 17 -16.75 -31.27 0.39
C PRO A 17 -16.59 -30.41 -0.87
N VAL A 18 -15.37 -29.96 -1.11
CA VAL A 18 -14.93 -29.24 -2.31
C VAL A 18 -14.17 -30.18 -3.24
N ASP A 19 -14.42 -30.06 -4.54
CA ASP A 19 -13.56 -30.62 -5.59
C ASP A 19 -12.68 -29.49 -6.14
N LEU A 20 -11.36 -29.58 -5.89
CA LEU A 20 -10.41 -28.56 -6.33
C LEU A 20 -10.29 -28.46 -7.85
N ASN A 21 -10.61 -29.56 -8.57
CA ASN A 21 -10.39 -29.69 -10.00
C ASN A 21 -8.98 -29.23 -10.46
N GLN A 22 -7.97 -29.50 -9.62
CA GLN A 22 -6.59 -29.09 -9.85
C GLN A 22 -5.98 -29.90 -11.03
N PRO A 23 -5.18 -29.28 -11.91
CA PRO A 23 -4.55 -30.00 -13.01
C PRO A 23 -3.50 -31.01 -12.50
N ARG A 24 -3.43 -32.16 -13.19
CA ARG A 24 -2.36 -33.14 -13.01
C ARG A 24 -1.01 -32.49 -13.29
N SER A 25 -0.09 -32.61 -12.35
CA SER A 25 1.22 -31.96 -12.40
C SER A 25 2.29 -32.86 -11.80
N ASP A 26 3.52 -32.73 -12.30
CA ASP A 26 4.67 -33.51 -11.84
C ASP A 26 5.04 -33.17 -10.40
N VAL A 27 4.91 -31.90 -10.02
CA VAL A 27 5.13 -31.40 -8.66
C VAL A 27 3.84 -30.78 -8.14
N VAL A 28 3.46 -31.18 -6.93
CA VAL A 28 2.24 -30.68 -6.27
C VAL A 28 2.59 -30.11 -4.91
N MET A 29 2.16 -28.87 -4.64
CA MET A 29 2.38 -28.18 -3.37
C MET A 29 1.06 -27.87 -2.65
N LEU A 30 1.02 -28.16 -1.35
CA LEU A 30 -0.05 -27.75 -0.44
C LEU A 30 0.50 -26.98 0.75
N SER A 31 -0.11 -25.85 1.10
CA SER A 31 0.21 -25.10 2.33
C SER A 31 -1.01 -24.32 2.81
N PHE A 32 -1.08 -24.04 4.11
CA PHE A 32 -2.01 -23.04 4.66
C PHE A 32 -1.53 -21.60 4.40
N SER A 33 -0.22 -21.41 4.22
CA SER A 33 0.40 -20.10 3.99
C SER A 33 0.36 -19.75 2.51
N THR A 34 -0.41 -18.72 2.16
CA THR A 34 -0.44 -18.16 0.81
C THR A 34 0.91 -17.57 0.38
N SER A 35 1.74 -17.15 1.35
CA SER A 35 3.09 -16.64 1.06
C SER A 35 4.02 -17.74 0.56
N ASP A 36 3.90 -18.96 1.09
CA ASP A 36 4.68 -20.10 0.62
C ASP A 36 4.31 -20.46 -0.82
N LEU A 37 3.00 -20.53 -1.08
CA LEU A 37 2.45 -20.89 -2.39
C LEU A 37 2.89 -19.84 -3.42
N ALA A 38 2.68 -18.55 -3.13
CA ALA A 38 3.07 -17.46 -4.01
C ALA A 38 4.57 -17.41 -4.28
N GLY A 39 5.39 -17.64 -3.25
CA GLY A 39 6.85 -17.65 -3.36
C GLY A 39 7.36 -18.77 -4.27
N LEU A 40 6.86 -20.00 -4.08
CA LEU A 40 7.28 -21.12 -4.92
C LEU A 40 6.74 -21.01 -6.35
N GLU A 41 5.47 -20.63 -6.54
CA GLU A 41 4.88 -20.41 -7.87
C GLU A 41 5.67 -19.38 -8.68
N GLN A 42 6.08 -18.28 -8.04
CA GLN A 42 6.89 -17.25 -8.69
C GLN A 42 8.28 -17.76 -9.05
N ALA A 43 8.95 -18.47 -8.14
CA ALA A 43 10.23 -19.09 -8.41
C ALA A 43 10.17 -20.08 -9.58
N TRP A 44 9.11 -20.89 -9.63
CA TRP A 44 8.90 -21.87 -10.70
C TRP A 44 8.77 -21.23 -12.09
N ARG A 45 8.08 -20.09 -12.16
CA ARG A 45 7.90 -19.36 -13.43
C ARG A 45 9.13 -18.62 -13.89
N GLN A 46 9.96 -18.15 -12.96
CA GLN A 46 11.17 -17.39 -13.27
C GLN A 46 12.38 -18.26 -13.56
N ALA A 47 12.24 -19.58 -13.48
CA ALA A 47 13.33 -20.49 -13.79
C ALA A 47 13.67 -20.44 -15.29
N ASP A 48 14.96 -20.26 -15.59
CA ASP A 48 15.47 -20.20 -16.97
C ASP A 48 15.40 -21.56 -17.71
N SER A 49 15.15 -22.65 -16.97
CA SER A 49 15.06 -24.01 -17.52
C SER A 49 13.62 -24.50 -17.58
N VAL A 50 13.32 -25.39 -18.53
CA VAL A 50 12.02 -26.09 -18.59
C VAL A 50 11.85 -26.94 -17.33
N LEU A 51 11.12 -26.42 -16.34
CA LEU A 51 10.79 -27.15 -15.13
C LEU A 51 9.63 -28.14 -15.38
N PRO A 52 9.55 -29.22 -14.58
CA PRO A 52 8.36 -30.06 -14.52
C PRO A 52 7.12 -29.23 -14.17
N SER A 53 5.94 -29.73 -14.53
CA SER A 53 4.67 -29.04 -14.25
C SER A 53 4.44 -28.90 -12.73
N LEU A 54 4.00 -27.72 -12.29
CA LEU A 54 3.68 -27.40 -10.89
C LEU A 54 2.20 -27.09 -10.74
N SER A 55 1.56 -27.66 -9.72
CA SER A 55 0.29 -27.17 -9.21
C SER A 55 0.35 -26.92 -7.70
N ALA A 56 -0.26 -25.81 -7.26
CA ALA A 56 -0.31 -25.41 -5.86
C ALA A 56 -1.76 -25.25 -5.41
N ALA A 57 -2.08 -25.62 -4.17
CA ALA A 57 -3.41 -25.46 -3.58
C ALA A 57 -3.35 -25.08 -2.09
N ASN A 58 -4.35 -24.33 -1.63
CA ASN A 58 -4.46 -24.01 -0.21
C ASN A 58 -5.00 -25.22 0.56
N LEU A 59 -4.26 -25.65 1.58
CA LEU A 59 -4.63 -26.82 2.38
C LEU A 59 -5.96 -26.65 3.13
N ALA A 60 -6.40 -25.41 3.36
CA ALA A 60 -7.70 -25.11 3.98
C ALA A 60 -8.91 -25.57 3.14
N GLU A 61 -8.73 -25.80 1.84
CA GLU A 61 -9.78 -26.31 0.96
C GLU A 61 -9.92 -27.85 1.05
N LEU A 62 -8.90 -28.54 1.56
CA LEU A 62 -8.87 -30.00 1.71
C LEU A 62 -9.17 -30.46 3.14
N ARG A 63 -10.07 -29.78 3.85
CA ARG A 63 -10.42 -30.13 5.24
C ARG A 63 -11.32 -31.36 5.35
N HIS A 64 -12.19 -31.61 4.36
CA HIS A 64 -13.12 -32.73 4.37
C HIS A 64 -12.49 -34.01 3.79
N PRO A 65 -12.61 -35.19 4.41
CA PRO A 65 -12.02 -36.44 3.91
C PRO A 65 -12.34 -36.76 2.45
N MET A 66 -13.60 -36.58 2.03
CA MET A 66 -14.01 -36.75 0.62
C MET A 66 -13.24 -35.83 -0.34
N SER A 67 -12.96 -34.58 0.04
CA SER A 67 -12.16 -33.66 -0.78
C SER A 67 -10.74 -34.16 -0.94
N VAL A 68 -10.16 -34.70 0.14
CA VAL A 68 -8.83 -35.33 0.12
C VAL A 68 -8.82 -36.52 -0.82
N ASP A 69 -9.79 -37.43 -0.73
CA ASP A 69 -9.87 -38.63 -1.58
C ASP A 69 -10.03 -38.27 -3.05
N LEU A 70 -10.98 -37.38 -3.37
CA LEU A 70 -11.20 -36.90 -4.74
C LEU A 70 -9.95 -36.23 -5.32
N TRP A 71 -9.26 -35.42 -4.51
CA TRP A 71 -8.04 -34.76 -4.93
C TRP A 71 -6.88 -35.74 -5.13
N ILE A 72 -6.76 -36.75 -4.26
CA ILE A 72 -5.76 -37.83 -4.41
C ILE A 72 -5.99 -38.57 -5.72
N GLU A 73 -7.22 -39.01 -5.99
CA GLU A 73 -7.58 -39.76 -7.20
C GLU A 73 -7.34 -38.94 -8.47
N LYS A 74 -7.74 -37.66 -8.48
CA LYS A 74 -7.68 -36.84 -9.69
C LYS A 74 -6.30 -36.25 -9.97
N THR A 75 -5.53 -35.96 -8.92
CA THR A 75 -4.31 -35.12 -9.00
C THR A 75 -3.12 -35.79 -8.34
N ALA A 76 -3.19 -36.05 -7.03
CA ALA A 76 -1.99 -36.37 -6.24
C ALA A 76 -1.35 -37.69 -6.65
N GLU A 77 -2.14 -38.70 -7.02
CA GLU A 77 -1.61 -40.01 -7.41
C GLU A 77 -0.84 -40.02 -8.75
N HIS A 78 -0.93 -38.92 -9.51
CA HIS A 78 -0.23 -38.73 -10.77
C HIS A 78 1.05 -37.89 -10.64
N ALA A 79 1.31 -37.33 -9.46
CA ALA A 79 2.49 -36.51 -9.21
C ALA A 79 3.75 -37.37 -9.00
N THR A 80 4.91 -36.79 -9.29
CA THR A 80 6.22 -37.37 -8.97
C THR A 80 6.73 -36.90 -7.60
N VAL A 81 6.43 -35.65 -7.25
CA VAL A 81 6.80 -35.01 -5.99
C VAL A 81 5.57 -34.35 -5.38
N ILE A 82 5.33 -34.59 -4.10
CA ILE A 82 4.27 -33.93 -3.33
C ILE A 82 4.91 -33.27 -2.11
N LEU A 83 4.72 -31.96 -1.98
CA LEU A 83 5.18 -31.16 -0.86
C LEU A 83 3.98 -30.60 -0.09
N VAL A 84 3.88 -30.92 1.20
CA VAL A 84 2.79 -30.44 2.06
C VAL A 84 3.38 -29.76 3.29
N ARG A 85 3.00 -28.49 3.52
CA ARG A 85 3.28 -27.77 4.76
C ARG A 85 2.03 -27.66 5.64
N ILE A 86 2.12 -28.17 6.87
CA ILE A 86 0.98 -28.29 7.79
C ILE A 86 1.22 -27.46 9.05
N LEU A 87 0.45 -26.38 9.22
CA LEU A 87 0.36 -25.61 10.45
C LEU A 87 -0.46 -26.42 11.49
N GLY A 88 0.00 -26.54 12.73
CA GLY A 88 -0.65 -27.38 13.75
C GLY A 88 -0.16 -28.82 13.82
N GLY A 89 0.86 -29.19 13.04
CA GLY A 89 1.46 -30.52 13.01
C GLY A 89 0.57 -31.62 12.40
N ALA A 90 1.05 -32.87 12.44
CA ALA A 90 0.38 -34.02 11.79
C ALA A 90 -1.08 -34.23 12.20
N GLU A 91 -1.45 -33.95 13.46
CA GLU A 91 -2.80 -34.17 13.96
C GLU A 91 -3.83 -33.21 13.32
N ARG A 92 -3.41 -32.03 12.88
CA ARG A 92 -4.31 -31.03 12.29
C ARG A 92 -4.93 -31.48 10.98
N TRP A 93 -4.24 -32.36 10.24
CA TRP A 93 -4.68 -32.90 8.96
C TRP A 93 -4.37 -34.40 8.83
N ARG A 94 -4.61 -35.13 9.92
CA ARG A 94 -4.23 -36.54 10.08
C ARG A 94 -4.70 -37.44 8.95
N TYR A 95 -5.97 -37.32 8.55
CA TYR A 95 -6.53 -38.13 7.49
C TYR A 95 -5.75 -38.00 6.18
N GLY A 96 -5.43 -36.76 5.77
CA GLY A 96 -4.65 -36.51 4.56
C GLY A 96 -3.21 -37.00 4.66
N VAL A 97 -2.57 -36.84 5.83
CA VAL A 97 -1.23 -37.38 6.10
C VAL A 97 -1.20 -38.91 5.92
N ASP A 98 -2.17 -39.63 6.52
CA ASP A 98 -2.23 -41.10 6.47
C ASP A 98 -2.49 -41.61 5.05
N GLN A 99 -3.44 -40.98 4.32
CA GLN A 99 -3.77 -41.36 2.94
C GLN A 99 -2.62 -41.07 1.97
N LEU A 100 -2.00 -39.88 2.07
CA LEU A 100 -0.86 -39.50 1.22
C LEU A 100 0.35 -40.39 1.46
N SER A 101 0.70 -40.67 2.72
CA SER A 101 1.82 -41.56 3.06
C SER A 101 1.61 -42.96 2.48
N SER A 102 0.41 -43.52 2.66
CA SER A 102 0.05 -44.83 2.14
C SER A 102 0.09 -44.87 0.62
N MET A 103 -0.44 -43.85 -0.04
CA MET A 103 -0.48 -43.73 -1.50
C MET A 103 0.93 -43.55 -2.08
N ALA A 104 1.72 -42.63 -1.51
CA ALA A 104 3.06 -42.32 -1.98
C ALA A 104 4.00 -43.54 -1.90
N ARG A 105 3.92 -44.32 -0.81
CA ARG A 105 4.70 -45.57 -0.67
C ARG A 105 4.32 -46.62 -1.70
N ARG A 106 3.02 -46.76 -2.04
CA ARG A 106 2.55 -47.72 -3.05
C ARG A 106 2.98 -47.34 -4.47
N ARG A 107 3.00 -46.05 -4.77
CA ARG A 107 3.29 -45.53 -6.13
C ARG A 107 4.74 -45.08 -6.33
N GLY A 108 5.56 -45.08 -5.28
CA GLY A 108 6.95 -44.60 -5.35
C GLY A 108 7.07 -43.08 -5.49
N ILE A 109 6.08 -42.33 -5.02
CA ILE A 109 6.06 -40.86 -5.08
C ILE A 109 6.94 -40.28 -3.97
N LYS A 110 7.69 -39.21 -4.28
CA LYS A 110 8.51 -38.47 -3.31
C LYS A 110 7.62 -37.51 -2.53
N LEU A 111 7.27 -37.89 -1.31
CA LEU A 111 6.38 -37.17 -0.41
C LEU A 111 7.20 -36.48 0.68
N LEU A 112 7.04 -35.16 0.76
CA LEU A 112 7.65 -34.28 1.74
C LEU A 112 6.55 -33.65 2.60
N LEU A 113 6.44 -34.10 3.85
CA LEU A 113 5.51 -33.53 4.83
C LEU A 113 6.31 -32.71 5.84
N LEU A 114 5.99 -31.43 5.94
CA LEU A 114 6.76 -30.47 6.74
C LEU A 114 5.87 -29.69 7.71
N PRO A 115 6.40 -29.32 8.88
CA PRO A 115 5.70 -28.40 9.77
C PRO A 115 5.59 -27.00 9.16
N GLY A 116 4.43 -26.38 9.34
CA GLY A 116 4.16 -24.98 8.99
C GLY A 116 4.63 -23.98 10.05
N GLU A 117 4.81 -24.44 11.28
CA GLU A 117 5.23 -23.64 12.44
C GLU A 117 6.75 -23.46 12.48
N CYS A 118 7.24 -22.56 13.33
CA CYS A 118 8.67 -22.43 13.64
C CYS A 118 9.22 -23.61 14.47
N SER A 119 8.59 -24.79 14.43
CA SER A 119 9.11 -25.99 15.07
C SER A 119 10.26 -26.55 14.25
N GLU A 120 11.31 -27.02 14.94
CA GLU A 120 12.50 -27.51 14.27
C GLU A 120 12.23 -28.80 13.48
N ARG A 121 11.35 -29.66 14.01
CA ARG A 121 10.99 -30.99 13.50
C ARG A 121 9.58 -31.39 13.93
N ASP A 122 8.96 -32.30 13.18
CA ASP A 122 7.75 -33.03 13.58
C ASP A 122 7.96 -34.51 13.23
N GLU A 123 8.22 -35.34 14.24
CA GLU A 123 8.57 -36.76 14.06
C GLU A 123 7.49 -37.55 13.32
N LYS A 124 6.21 -37.17 13.48
CA LYS A 124 5.10 -37.86 12.80
C LYS A 124 5.08 -37.53 11.31
N LEU A 125 5.30 -36.27 10.96
CA LEU A 125 5.40 -35.84 9.55
C LEU A 125 6.65 -36.42 8.88
N GLU A 126 7.77 -36.47 9.60
CA GLU A 126 9.00 -37.10 9.12
C GLU A 126 8.80 -38.59 8.85
N ALA A 127 8.17 -39.32 9.79
CA ALA A 127 7.88 -40.75 9.62
C ALA A 127 6.88 -41.04 8.48
N ALA A 128 5.95 -40.12 8.22
CA ALA A 128 4.97 -40.24 7.14
C ALA A 128 5.52 -39.85 5.76
N SER A 129 6.64 -39.12 5.70
CA SER A 129 7.33 -38.76 4.44
C SER A 129 8.02 -39.97 3.79
N THR A 130 8.32 -39.88 2.49
CA THR A 130 9.01 -40.95 1.73
C THR A 130 10.42 -40.59 1.28
N VAL A 131 10.88 -39.37 1.58
CA VAL A 131 12.26 -38.91 1.32
C VAL A 131 13.10 -38.92 2.59
N ASP A 132 14.42 -38.86 2.44
CA ASP A 132 15.34 -38.82 3.57
C ASP A 132 15.17 -37.55 4.42
N THR A 133 15.42 -37.69 5.72
CA THR A 133 15.22 -36.62 6.71
C THR A 133 16.12 -35.40 6.47
N HIS A 134 17.29 -35.60 5.83
CA HIS A 134 18.17 -34.48 5.46
C HIS A 134 17.54 -33.60 4.36
N ILE A 135 16.80 -34.19 3.43
CA ILE A 135 16.06 -33.45 2.39
C ILE A 135 14.92 -32.66 3.04
N LEU A 136 14.18 -33.28 3.97
CA LEU A 136 13.10 -32.59 4.70
C LEU A 136 13.64 -31.37 5.46
N ALA A 137 14.75 -31.52 6.17
CA ALA A 137 15.39 -30.44 6.90
C ALA A 137 15.88 -29.31 5.96
N SER A 138 16.50 -29.67 4.83
CA SER A 138 16.94 -28.71 3.81
C SER A 138 15.75 -27.94 3.22
N VAL A 139 14.69 -28.62 2.80
CA VAL A 139 13.48 -27.99 2.27
C VAL A 139 12.82 -27.08 3.31
N LEU A 140 12.72 -27.53 4.56
CA LEU A 140 12.15 -26.75 5.65
C LEU A 140 12.97 -25.47 5.93
N SER A 141 14.30 -25.52 5.80
CA SER A 141 15.16 -24.35 5.97
C SER A 141 14.84 -23.23 4.97
N PHE A 142 14.54 -23.56 3.70
CA PHE A 142 14.16 -22.56 2.69
C PHE A 142 12.87 -21.84 3.06
N PHE A 143 11.89 -22.52 3.64
CA PHE A 143 10.65 -21.89 4.11
C PHE A 143 10.82 -21.05 5.38
N ARG A 144 11.79 -21.39 6.23
CA ARG A 144 12.11 -20.59 7.42
C ARG A 144 12.80 -19.29 7.06
N GLU A 145 13.82 -19.39 6.21
CA GLU A 145 14.57 -18.21 5.79
C GLU A 145 13.77 -17.37 4.79
N GLY A 146 13.00 -18.03 3.92
CA GLY A 146 12.14 -17.42 2.91
C GLY A 146 12.89 -16.57 1.90
N GLY A 147 12.14 -15.79 1.11
CA GLY A 147 12.71 -14.87 0.12
C GLY A 147 12.92 -15.50 -1.26
N ARG A 148 13.02 -14.63 -2.27
CA ARG A 148 13.00 -15.01 -3.69
C ARG A 148 14.11 -15.98 -4.10
N GLU A 149 15.34 -15.72 -3.66
CA GLU A 149 16.51 -16.54 -4.01
C GLU A 149 16.42 -17.96 -3.42
N ASN A 150 16.01 -18.05 -2.15
CA ASN A 150 15.76 -19.32 -1.47
C ASN A 150 14.62 -20.11 -2.11
N MET A 151 13.53 -19.45 -2.51
CA MET A 151 12.44 -20.10 -3.26
C MET A 151 12.91 -20.59 -4.64
N GLY A 152 13.80 -19.84 -5.31
CA GLY A 152 14.45 -20.27 -6.56
C GLY A 152 15.29 -21.54 -6.40
N ARG A 153 16.14 -21.59 -5.36
CA ARG A 153 16.94 -22.77 -5.01
C ARG A 153 16.05 -23.97 -4.68
N LEU A 154 14.99 -23.75 -3.90
CA LEU A 154 14.00 -24.77 -3.57
C LEU A 154 13.30 -25.31 -4.82
N ALA A 155 12.84 -24.44 -5.73
CA ALA A 155 12.22 -24.85 -6.98
C ALA A 155 13.17 -25.73 -7.82
N GLY A 156 14.45 -25.35 -7.92
CA GLY A 156 15.47 -26.16 -8.58
C GLY A 156 15.67 -27.54 -7.93
N GLY A 157 15.69 -27.61 -6.60
CA GLY A 157 15.81 -28.86 -5.86
C GLY A 157 14.59 -29.78 -6.05
N LEU A 158 13.37 -29.24 -5.99
CA LEU A 158 12.14 -30.00 -6.21
C LEU A 158 12.05 -30.51 -7.66
N ALA A 159 12.50 -29.71 -8.63
CA ALA A 159 12.58 -30.12 -10.02
C ALA A 159 13.60 -31.25 -10.25
N ALA A 160 14.74 -31.23 -9.56
CA ALA A 160 15.70 -32.35 -9.57
C ALA A 160 15.06 -33.63 -9.02
N LEU A 161 14.35 -33.55 -7.89
CA LEU A 161 13.62 -34.70 -7.35
C LEU A 161 12.58 -35.25 -8.33
N ALA A 162 11.83 -34.38 -9.01
CA ALA A 162 10.82 -34.79 -9.99
C ALA A 162 11.42 -35.48 -11.23
N ARG A 163 12.68 -35.18 -11.58
CA ARG A 163 13.42 -35.85 -12.67
C ARG A 163 14.15 -37.13 -12.25
N ASP A 164 13.98 -37.52 -10.99
CA ASP A 164 14.69 -38.62 -10.35
C ASP A 164 16.20 -38.39 -10.14
N ASP A 165 16.63 -37.13 -10.17
CA ASP A 165 17.99 -36.73 -9.82
C ASP A 165 18.17 -36.67 -8.29
N ALA A 166 19.43 -36.68 -7.85
CA ALA A 166 19.78 -36.49 -6.44
C ALA A 166 19.43 -35.07 -5.97
N TRP A 167 19.01 -34.93 -4.70
CA TRP A 167 18.84 -33.61 -4.09
C TRP A 167 20.17 -32.84 -4.16
N PRO A 168 20.20 -31.63 -4.74
CA PRO A 168 21.42 -30.88 -4.84
C PRO A 168 21.90 -30.45 -3.45
N MET A 169 23.21 -30.33 -3.27
CA MET A 169 23.80 -29.80 -2.03
C MET A 169 23.56 -28.28 -1.96
N ILE A 170 22.34 -27.90 -1.59
CA ILE A 170 21.89 -26.50 -1.46
C ILE A 170 21.49 -26.22 -0.01
N GLU A 171 21.85 -25.03 0.46
CA GLU A 171 21.51 -24.52 1.79
C GLU A 171 20.70 -23.23 1.66
N ALA A 172 19.78 -23.02 2.61
CA ALA A 172 19.04 -21.77 2.69
C ALA A 172 19.94 -20.67 3.24
N GLU A 173 19.93 -19.51 2.59
CA GLU A 173 20.67 -18.35 3.07
C GLU A 173 19.77 -17.49 3.95
N PRO A 174 20.22 -17.11 5.15
CA PRO A 174 19.37 -16.36 6.05
C PRO A 174 19.14 -14.93 5.56
N LEU A 175 17.87 -14.55 5.42
CA LEU A 175 17.52 -13.17 5.10
C LEU A 175 17.69 -12.31 6.39
N PRO A 176 18.51 -11.24 6.38
CA PRO A 176 18.69 -10.38 7.55
C PRO A 176 17.37 -9.85 8.12
N LYS A 177 17.35 -9.47 9.40
CA LYS A 177 16.15 -8.85 10.01
C LYS A 177 15.86 -7.45 9.46
N ALA A 178 16.89 -6.74 9.02
CA ALA A 178 16.79 -5.47 8.35
C ALA A 178 17.92 -5.33 7.34
N GLY A 179 17.70 -4.57 6.27
CA GLY A 179 18.67 -4.41 5.19
C GLY A 179 18.18 -3.49 4.08
N PHE A 180 19.00 -3.35 3.06
CA PHE A 180 18.66 -2.58 1.86
C PHE A 180 18.15 -3.51 0.77
N TYR A 181 17.21 -3.02 -0.01
CA TYR A 181 16.63 -3.71 -1.14
C TYR A 181 16.63 -2.80 -2.36
N ARG A 182 16.85 -3.38 -3.53
CA ARG A 182 16.77 -2.67 -4.80
C ARG A 182 15.92 -3.45 -5.80
N PRO A 183 14.88 -2.83 -6.39
CA PRO A 183 14.07 -3.47 -7.41
C PRO A 183 14.94 -4.03 -8.53
N GLY A 184 14.71 -5.30 -8.89
CA GLY A 184 15.48 -6.03 -9.90
C GLY A 184 16.83 -6.60 -9.43
N LEU A 185 17.43 -6.09 -8.36
CA LEU A 185 18.73 -6.55 -7.84
C LEU A 185 18.64 -7.30 -6.50
N GLY A 186 17.50 -7.20 -5.80
CA GLY A 186 17.31 -7.91 -4.54
C GLY A 186 17.96 -7.23 -3.34
N VAL A 187 18.42 -8.04 -2.39
CA VAL A 187 18.99 -7.57 -1.11
C VAL A 187 20.47 -7.27 -1.28
N LEU A 188 20.92 -6.11 -0.82
CA LEU A 188 22.29 -5.65 -1.04
C LEU A 188 22.79 -4.73 0.07
N GLY A 189 24.06 -4.32 -0.03
CA GLY A 189 24.69 -3.37 0.89
C GLY A 189 24.22 -1.93 0.67
N GLN A 190 24.46 -1.06 1.66
CA GLN A 190 24.05 0.35 1.60
C GLN A 190 24.65 1.09 0.40
N MET A 191 25.93 0.84 0.10
CA MET A 191 26.65 1.52 -0.97
C MET A 191 26.02 1.23 -2.34
N GLU A 192 25.69 -0.03 -2.60
CA GLU A 192 25.02 -0.46 -3.82
C GLU A 192 23.58 0.08 -3.88
N ALA A 193 22.88 0.12 -2.73
CA ALA A 193 21.52 0.65 -2.64
C ALA A 193 21.46 2.12 -3.07
N CYS A 194 22.45 2.91 -2.65
CA CYS A 194 22.57 4.33 -2.93
C CYS A 194 23.30 4.64 -4.26
N SER A 195 23.78 3.63 -5.00
CA SER A 195 24.54 3.83 -6.22
C SER A 195 23.65 4.15 -7.45
N GLY A 196 24.23 4.73 -8.50
CA GLY A 196 23.55 4.93 -9.79
C GLY A 196 22.53 6.07 -9.82
N PHE A 197 22.50 6.92 -8.81
CA PHE A 197 21.69 8.14 -8.77
C PHE A 197 22.55 9.40 -8.99
N PRO A 198 21.97 10.50 -9.50
CA PRO A 198 22.67 11.78 -9.55
C PRO A 198 23.12 12.24 -8.16
N ALA A 199 24.34 12.79 -8.05
CA ALA A 199 24.92 13.17 -6.76
C ALA A 199 24.09 14.22 -5.98
N ALA A 200 23.30 15.04 -6.68
CA ALA A 200 22.44 16.06 -6.08
C ALA A 200 20.98 15.59 -5.87
N ALA A 201 20.65 14.35 -6.22
CA ALA A 201 19.29 13.84 -6.09
C ALA A 201 18.92 13.67 -4.60
N PRO A 202 17.80 14.25 -4.13
CA PRO A 202 17.39 14.08 -2.74
C PRO A 202 17.10 12.60 -2.44
N VAL A 203 17.68 12.09 -1.35
CA VAL A 203 17.54 10.69 -0.98
C VAL A 203 16.25 10.46 -0.20
N LEU A 204 15.50 9.43 -0.60
CA LEU A 204 14.18 9.09 -0.05
C LEU A 204 14.12 7.63 0.40
N PRO A 205 14.40 7.33 1.68
CA PRO A 205 14.25 5.99 2.21
C PRO A 205 12.80 5.51 2.17
N ILE A 206 12.56 4.32 1.63
CA ILE A 206 11.25 3.65 1.62
C ILE A 206 11.30 2.51 2.63
N VAL A 207 10.74 2.70 3.82
CA VAL A 207 10.80 1.72 4.91
C VAL A 207 9.60 0.79 4.82
N PHE A 208 9.82 -0.52 4.64
CA PHE A 208 8.76 -1.51 4.48
C PHE A 208 9.04 -2.79 5.26
N TYR A 209 8.06 -3.69 5.38
CA TYR A 209 8.23 -4.90 6.17
C TYR A 209 9.04 -5.99 5.44
N ARG A 210 9.96 -6.63 6.18
CA ARG A 210 10.70 -7.82 5.75
C ARG A 210 9.77 -8.94 5.27
N SER A 211 8.61 -9.09 5.91
CA SER A 211 7.62 -10.12 5.53
C SER A 211 7.16 -10.00 4.08
N MET A 212 7.20 -8.80 3.50
CA MET A 212 6.87 -8.60 2.07
C MET A 212 7.93 -9.22 1.16
N LEU A 213 9.21 -9.13 1.51
CA LEU A 213 10.28 -9.79 0.74
C LEU A 213 10.17 -11.32 0.85
N LEU A 214 9.86 -11.82 2.05
CA LEU A 214 9.67 -13.26 2.28
C LEU A 214 8.53 -13.82 1.43
N ALA A 215 7.44 -13.06 1.29
CA ALA A 215 6.26 -13.42 0.52
C ALA A 215 6.37 -13.06 -0.98
N ALA A 216 7.52 -12.53 -1.44
CA ALA A 216 7.71 -11.99 -2.78
C ALA A 216 6.64 -10.96 -3.20
N ASP A 217 6.18 -10.14 -2.25
CA ASP A 217 5.04 -9.24 -2.33
C ASP A 217 5.46 -7.76 -2.38
N ALA A 218 6.67 -7.47 -2.88
CA ALA A 218 7.28 -6.15 -2.87
C ALA A 218 6.95 -5.27 -4.10
N ALA A 219 6.10 -5.74 -5.02
CA ALA A 219 5.74 -5.02 -6.24
C ALA A 219 5.27 -3.56 -6.03
N PRO A 220 4.52 -3.22 -4.94
CA PRO A 220 4.18 -1.81 -4.67
C PRO A 220 5.38 -0.94 -4.32
N VAL A 221 6.37 -1.49 -3.63
CA VAL A 221 7.62 -0.79 -3.29
C VAL A 221 8.44 -0.56 -4.56
N ASP A 222 8.49 -1.56 -5.44
CA ASP A 222 9.15 -1.45 -6.75
C ASP A 222 8.50 -0.34 -7.60
N ALA A 223 7.16 -0.31 -7.68
CA ALA A 223 6.44 0.71 -8.44
C ALA A 223 6.70 2.13 -7.90
N LEU A 224 6.65 2.31 -6.58
CA LEU A 224 6.95 3.59 -5.95
C LEU A 224 8.41 4.01 -6.15
N PHE A 225 9.35 3.07 -6.07
CA PHE A 225 10.75 3.32 -6.37
C PHE A 225 10.93 3.87 -7.79
N HIS A 226 10.31 3.24 -8.79
CA HIS A 226 10.41 3.71 -10.17
C HIS A 226 9.77 5.09 -10.38
N ALA A 227 8.57 5.32 -9.83
CA ALA A 227 7.88 6.60 -9.92
C ALA A 227 8.66 7.77 -9.28
N LEU A 228 9.43 7.51 -8.22
CA LEU A 228 10.32 8.50 -7.58
C LEU A 228 11.61 8.71 -8.37
N CYS A 229 12.19 7.66 -8.95
CA CYS A 229 13.35 7.77 -9.85
C CYS A 229 13.03 8.69 -11.05
N GLU A 230 11.87 8.52 -11.68
CA GLU A 230 11.42 9.32 -12.83
C GLU A 230 11.29 10.82 -12.49
N ARG A 231 11.12 11.15 -11.22
CA ARG A 231 11.04 12.53 -10.71
C ARG A 231 12.40 13.09 -10.25
N GLY A 232 13.48 12.36 -10.46
CA GLY A 232 14.84 12.78 -10.10
C GLY A 232 15.20 12.60 -8.63
N PHE A 233 14.48 11.76 -7.89
CA PHE A 233 14.87 11.38 -6.53
C PHE A 233 15.79 10.16 -6.51
N SER A 234 16.48 9.97 -5.39
CA SER A 234 17.24 8.77 -5.07
C SER A 234 16.48 7.92 -4.04
N PRO A 235 15.47 7.13 -4.44
CA PRO A 235 14.75 6.27 -3.50
C PRO A 235 15.63 5.13 -3.00
N VAL A 236 15.57 4.83 -1.70
CA VAL A 236 16.36 3.77 -1.06
C VAL A 236 15.43 2.85 -0.26
N PRO A 237 14.95 1.74 -0.82
CA PRO A 237 14.13 0.79 -0.08
C PRO A 237 14.92 0.11 1.05
N ILE A 238 14.36 0.15 2.25
CA ILE A 238 14.92 -0.45 3.47
C ILE A 238 13.84 -1.35 4.07
N PHE A 239 14.13 -2.64 4.18
CA PHE A 239 13.22 -3.57 4.85
C PHE A 239 13.58 -3.73 6.32
N VAL A 240 12.57 -3.90 7.16
CA VAL A 240 12.72 -4.13 8.62
C VAL A 240 11.76 -5.21 9.10
N SER A 241 12.17 -5.98 10.11
CA SER A 241 11.31 -6.96 10.81
C SER A 241 10.12 -6.27 11.49
N GLY A 242 10.33 -5.05 12.00
CA GLY A 242 9.29 -4.15 12.48
C GLY A 242 9.86 -2.98 13.29
N LEU A 243 9.08 -1.92 13.44
CA LEU A 243 9.48 -0.70 14.19
C LEU A 243 9.37 -0.84 15.72
N LYS A 244 9.22 -2.08 16.22
CA LYS A 244 9.26 -2.45 17.64
C LYS A 244 10.44 -3.38 17.96
N ASP A 245 11.18 -3.81 16.93
CA ASP A 245 12.38 -4.63 17.09
C ASP A 245 13.58 -3.72 17.31
N GLY A 246 14.21 -3.83 18.48
CA GLY A 246 15.34 -2.98 18.87
C GLY A 246 16.56 -3.12 17.94
N ASP A 247 16.81 -4.30 17.36
CA ASP A 247 17.90 -4.48 16.39
C ASP A 247 17.60 -3.75 15.08
N ALA A 248 16.36 -3.88 14.60
CA ALA A 248 15.93 -3.23 13.36
C ALA A 248 15.90 -1.70 13.50
N LEU A 249 15.45 -1.19 14.66
CA LEU A 249 15.48 0.25 14.95
C LEU A 249 16.90 0.80 15.00
N ARG A 250 17.86 0.11 15.65
CA ARG A 250 19.27 0.52 15.68
C ARG A 250 19.88 0.56 14.28
N PHE A 251 19.59 -0.46 13.47
CA PHE A 251 20.03 -0.50 12.08
C PHE A 251 19.46 0.68 11.29
N LEU A 252 18.14 0.89 11.37
CA LEU A 252 17.44 1.93 10.63
C LEU A 252 17.94 3.33 11.05
N GLU A 253 18.12 3.57 12.35
CA GLU A 253 18.65 4.84 12.86
C GLU A 253 20.05 5.14 12.32
N LYS A 254 20.94 4.14 12.33
CA LYS A 254 22.28 4.28 11.74
C LYS A 254 22.19 4.59 10.24
N ALA A 255 21.43 3.78 9.49
CA ALA A 255 21.26 3.95 8.05
C ALA A 255 20.72 5.35 7.69
N LEU A 256 19.72 5.84 8.41
CA LEU A 256 19.11 7.15 8.16
C LEU A 256 20.07 8.31 8.49
N ARG A 257 20.89 8.19 9.54
CA ARG A 257 21.94 9.19 9.83
C ARG A 257 23.01 9.23 8.75
N ASP A 258 23.43 8.07 8.25
CA ASP A 258 24.47 7.96 7.21
C ASP A 258 23.97 8.49 5.85
N ILE A 259 22.68 8.28 5.54
CA ILE A 259 22.07 8.67 4.26
C ILE A 259 21.64 10.14 4.21
N GLN A 260 21.31 10.75 5.36
CA GLN A 260 20.78 12.12 5.47
C GLN A 260 19.57 12.38 4.54
N PRO A 261 18.42 11.74 4.81
CA PRO A 261 17.27 11.76 3.92
C PRO A 261 16.61 13.15 3.83
N ALA A 262 16.03 13.46 2.67
CA ALA A 262 15.19 14.65 2.51
C ALA A 262 13.81 14.48 3.17
N ALA A 263 13.29 13.26 3.13
CA ALA A 263 12.08 12.76 3.79
C ALA A 263 12.10 11.23 3.84
N ILE A 264 11.26 10.63 4.69
CA ILE A 264 11.10 9.18 4.83
C ILE A 264 9.72 8.76 4.32
N LEU A 265 9.65 7.68 3.56
CA LEU A 265 8.41 7.06 3.13
C LEU A 265 8.20 5.79 3.94
N ALA A 266 7.34 5.88 4.96
CA ALA A 266 6.97 4.76 5.81
C ALA A 266 5.84 3.96 5.13
N ALA A 267 6.21 2.81 4.56
CA ALA A 267 5.29 1.79 4.06
C ALA A 267 5.05 0.68 5.12
N THR A 268 5.55 0.87 6.34
CA THR A 268 5.18 0.05 7.50
C THR A 268 3.84 0.52 8.06
N ALA A 269 2.95 -0.43 8.36
CA ALA A 269 1.75 -0.16 9.14
C ALA A 269 2.09 0.14 10.61
N PHE A 270 1.12 0.61 11.38
CA PHE A 270 1.21 0.87 12.82
C PHE A 270 2.15 2.01 13.25
N ALA A 271 1.98 2.40 14.51
CA ALA A 271 2.87 3.31 15.22
C ALA A 271 4.25 2.67 15.49
N SER A 272 5.26 3.52 15.52
CA SER A 272 6.63 3.20 15.92
C SER A 272 6.75 3.18 17.44
N GLN A 273 7.82 2.58 17.95
CA GLN A 273 8.09 2.61 19.38
C GLN A 273 8.64 3.99 19.79
N SER A 274 8.02 4.60 20.80
CA SER A 274 8.57 5.77 21.50
C SER A 274 9.61 5.34 22.53
N ASP A 275 10.61 6.20 22.74
CA ASP A 275 11.55 6.07 23.86
C ASP A 275 10.92 6.49 25.21
N ALA A 276 11.73 6.52 26.27
CA ALA A 276 11.28 6.87 27.62
C ALA A 276 10.76 8.32 27.72
N ASP A 277 11.20 9.21 26.82
CA ASP A 277 10.81 10.61 26.76
C ASP A 277 9.61 10.83 25.82
N GLY A 278 9.07 9.76 25.24
CA GLY A 278 7.93 9.80 24.32
C GLY A 278 8.31 10.08 22.86
N HIS A 279 9.60 10.21 22.53
CA HIS A 279 10.05 10.52 21.19
C HIS A 279 10.18 9.27 20.32
N THR A 280 9.58 9.34 19.13
CA THR A 280 9.72 8.32 18.10
C THR A 280 11.07 8.42 17.40
N LEU A 281 11.42 7.42 16.60
CA LEU A 281 12.57 7.48 15.69
C LEU A 281 12.51 8.71 14.77
N PHE A 282 11.31 9.08 14.35
CA PHE A 282 11.08 10.13 13.36
C PHE A 282 11.28 11.52 13.96
N ASP A 283 10.87 11.73 15.22
CA ASP A 283 11.07 12.98 15.95
C ASP A 283 12.56 13.35 16.04
N ARG A 284 13.42 12.35 16.26
CA ARG A 284 14.87 12.54 16.41
C ARG A 284 15.58 12.93 15.11
N LEU A 285 15.03 12.57 13.95
CA LEU A 285 15.62 12.88 12.64
C LEU A 285 15.21 14.25 12.11
N GLY A 286 14.05 14.77 12.54
CA GLY A 286 13.58 16.11 12.13
C GLY A 286 13.27 16.24 10.63
N VAL A 287 12.98 15.13 9.95
CA VAL A 287 12.61 15.11 8.53
C VAL A 287 11.14 14.74 8.35
N PRO A 288 10.47 15.24 7.28
CA PRO A 288 9.09 14.85 6.99
C PRO A 288 8.98 13.34 6.80
N VAL A 289 7.95 12.74 7.40
CA VAL A 289 7.65 11.31 7.27
C VAL A 289 6.29 11.15 6.62
N PHE A 290 6.28 10.50 5.47
CA PHE A 290 5.09 10.20 4.70
C PHE A 290 4.64 8.77 4.97
N GLN A 291 3.41 8.60 5.42
CA GLN A 291 2.79 7.29 5.50
C GLN A 291 2.23 6.90 4.13
N VAL A 292 2.69 5.76 3.62
CA VAL A 292 2.25 5.15 2.37
C VAL A 292 1.52 3.85 2.72
N ALA A 293 0.28 3.69 2.29
CA ALA A 293 -0.52 2.52 2.63
C ALA A 293 -0.46 1.45 1.53
N MET A 294 -0.18 0.22 1.95
CA MET A 294 -0.30 -0.97 1.12
C MET A 294 -1.46 -1.79 1.69
N ALA A 295 -2.64 -1.63 1.10
CA ALA A 295 -3.88 -2.07 1.72
C ALA A 295 -4.02 -3.59 1.71
N THR A 296 -4.51 -4.14 2.82
CA THR A 296 -4.95 -5.54 2.87
C THR A 296 -6.33 -5.73 2.23
N THR A 297 -7.08 -4.63 2.05
CA THR A 297 -8.35 -4.56 1.32
C THR A 297 -8.17 -5.00 -0.12
N ARG A 298 -9.13 -5.78 -0.63
CA ARG A 298 -9.17 -6.17 -2.03
C ARG A 298 -9.50 -4.99 -2.94
N ARG A 299 -8.95 -4.97 -4.16
CA ARG A 299 -9.19 -3.86 -5.09
C ARG A 299 -10.68 -3.67 -5.40
N ASP A 300 -11.40 -4.75 -5.68
CA ASP A 300 -12.85 -4.74 -5.92
C ASP A 300 -13.64 -4.15 -4.73
N GLY A 301 -13.29 -4.57 -3.52
CA GLY A 301 -13.87 -4.05 -2.28
C GLY A 301 -13.59 -2.57 -2.05
N TRP A 302 -12.40 -2.08 -2.41
CA TRP A 302 -12.08 -0.65 -2.34
C TRP A 302 -12.88 0.16 -3.38
N ALA A 303 -12.92 -0.30 -4.63
CA ALA A 303 -13.60 0.40 -5.71
C ALA A 303 -15.12 0.50 -5.51
N ALA A 304 -15.75 -0.54 -4.95
CA ALA A 304 -17.19 -0.57 -4.71
C ALA A 304 -17.63 0.13 -3.41
N ASN A 305 -16.70 0.47 -2.52
CA ASN A 305 -17.01 1.00 -1.20
C ASN A 305 -16.69 2.49 -1.12
N ALA A 306 -17.71 3.33 -0.90
CA ALA A 306 -17.54 4.77 -0.74
C ALA A 306 -16.65 5.16 0.47
N ARG A 307 -16.47 4.28 1.46
CA ARG A 307 -15.52 4.49 2.57
C ARG A 307 -14.07 4.22 2.19
N GLY A 308 -13.83 3.58 1.04
CA GLY A 308 -12.53 3.12 0.60
C GLY A 308 -12.03 1.91 1.39
N LEU A 309 -11.06 2.14 2.27
CA LEU A 309 -10.37 1.07 3.02
C LEU A 309 -11.27 0.39 4.06
N ASN A 310 -10.98 -0.87 4.36
CA ASN A 310 -11.63 -1.58 5.45
C ASN A 310 -11.25 -0.98 6.83
N PRO A 311 -12.06 -1.20 7.89
CA PRO A 311 -11.79 -0.63 9.22
C PRO A 311 -10.41 -0.97 9.81
N SER A 312 -9.87 -2.16 9.49
CA SER A 312 -8.55 -2.57 9.98
C SER A 312 -7.43 -1.78 9.29
N ASP A 313 -7.50 -1.62 7.97
CA ASP A 313 -6.56 -0.82 7.19
C ASP A 313 -6.61 0.65 7.61
N LEU A 314 -7.79 1.22 7.86
CA LEU A 314 -7.93 2.59 8.37
C LEU A 314 -7.21 2.77 9.71
N ALA A 315 -7.41 1.82 10.65
CA ALA A 315 -6.74 1.88 11.94
C ALA A 315 -5.21 1.73 11.80
N MET A 316 -4.77 0.76 10.98
CA MET A 316 -3.36 0.39 10.85
C MET A 316 -2.53 1.39 10.02
N HIS A 317 -3.10 1.98 8.98
CA HIS A 317 -2.39 2.83 8.03
C HIS A 317 -2.70 4.32 8.14
N ILE A 318 -3.75 4.72 8.86
CA ILE A 318 -4.12 6.13 9.02
C ILE A 318 -4.04 6.51 10.49
N VAL A 319 -4.94 5.98 11.33
CA VAL A 319 -5.11 6.43 12.72
C VAL A 319 -3.83 6.25 13.55
N LEU A 320 -3.24 5.05 13.54
CA LEU A 320 -2.03 4.79 14.35
C LEU A 320 -0.80 5.57 13.84
N PRO A 321 -0.52 5.63 12.52
CA PRO A 321 0.53 6.49 11.99
C PRO A 321 0.34 7.99 12.21
N GLU A 322 -0.90 8.49 12.28
CA GLU A 322 -1.18 9.90 12.59
C GLU A 322 -0.78 10.27 14.03
N LEU A 323 -0.85 9.33 14.97
CA LEU A 323 -0.35 9.52 16.33
C LEU A 323 1.18 9.69 16.38
N ASP A 324 1.90 9.15 15.38
CA ASP A 324 3.34 9.36 15.19
C ASP A 324 3.66 10.66 14.42
N GLY A 325 2.66 11.48 14.09
CA GLY A 325 2.83 12.70 13.29
C GLY A 325 3.16 12.46 11.82
N ARG A 326 2.94 11.24 11.30
CA ARG A 326 3.21 10.93 9.89
C ARG A 326 2.16 11.57 8.99
N ILE A 327 2.60 12.15 7.88
CA ILE A 327 1.74 12.75 6.86
C ILE A 327 1.20 11.63 5.97
N PHE A 328 -0.11 11.40 5.98
CA PHE A 328 -0.71 10.40 5.10
C PHE A 328 -0.59 10.83 3.63
N ALA A 329 0.27 10.14 2.87
CA ALA A 329 0.50 10.45 1.46
C ALA A 329 -0.56 9.82 0.55
N GLY A 330 -1.02 8.61 0.88
CA GLY A 330 -2.03 7.88 0.12
C GLY A 330 -1.85 6.37 0.17
N VAL A 331 -2.78 5.65 -0.46
CA VAL A 331 -2.72 4.20 -0.69
C VAL A 331 -2.05 3.95 -2.02
N ILE A 332 -1.20 2.93 -2.17
CA ILE A 332 -0.50 2.62 -3.43
C ILE A 332 -0.80 1.22 -3.98
N SER A 333 -1.41 0.34 -3.19
CA SER A 333 -1.69 -1.04 -3.61
C SER A 333 -2.89 -1.64 -2.89
N PHE A 334 -3.45 -2.67 -3.52
CA PHE A 334 -4.57 -3.46 -3.01
C PHE A 334 -4.32 -4.95 -3.24
N LYS A 335 -4.97 -5.79 -2.44
CA LYS A 335 -4.95 -7.24 -2.66
C LYS A 335 -5.76 -7.61 -3.91
N GLN A 336 -5.16 -8.37 -4.81
CA GLN A 336 -5.82 -8.85 -6.02
C GLN A 336 -5.44 -10.32 -6.27
N PRO A 337 -6.34 -11.10 -6.91
CA PRO A 337 -5.95 -12.36 -7.51
C PRO A 337 -4.78 -12.14 -8.46
N ARG A 338 -3.88 -13.11 -8.56
CA ARG A 338 -2.80 -13.01 -9.53
C ARG A 338 -3.36 -12.99 -10.95
N THR A 339 -2.82 -12.11 -11.78
CA THR A 339 -3.18 -12.02 -13.21
C THR A 339 -2.74 -13.25 -14.01
N ASP A 340 -1.82 -14.04 -13.46
CA ASP A 340 -1.24 -15.23 -14.06
C ASP A 340 -1.96 -16.55 -13.70
N GLY A 341 -3.15 -16.45 -13.08
CA GLY A 341 -3.99 -17.60 -12.73
C GLY A 341 -3.59 -18.33 -11.44
N GLY A 342 -2.62 -17.81 -10.66
CA GLY A 342 -2.31 -18.34 -9.33
C GLY A 342 -3.42 -18.03 -8.31
N ILE A 343 -3.59 -18.92 -7.33
CA ILE A 343 -4.69 -18.86 -6.34
C ILE A 343 -4.47 -17.86 -5.20
N SER A 344 -3.24 -17.36 -5.04
CA SER A 344 -2.87 -16.47 -3.93
C SER A 344 -3.29 -15.02 -4.20
N LEU A 345 -3.64 -14.27 -3.14
CA LEU A 345 -3.82 -12.82 -3.24
C LEU A 345 -2.50 -12.09 -3.01
N VAL A 346 -2.07 -11.31 -3.99
CA VAL A 346 -0.85 -10.50 -3.95
C VAL A 346 -1.19 -9.02 -3.89
N ASN A 347 -0.30 -8.22 -3.30
CA ASN A 347 -0.40 -6.77 -3.32
C ASN A 347 -0.01 -6.27 -4.71
N MET A 348 -1.01 -5.82 -5.47
CA MET A 348 -0.79 -5.23 -6.78
C MET A 348 -0.76 -3.70 -6.66
N PRO A 349 0.28 -3.02 -7.18
CA PRO A 349 0.29 -1.57 -7.25
C PRO A 349 -0.86 -1.05 -8.10
N GLU A 350 -1.45 0.07 -7.68
CA GLU A 350 -2.46 0.80 -8.43
C GLU A 350 -1.80 2.07 -9.00
N ALA A 351 -1.66 2.12 -10.33
CA ALA A 351 -0.69 3.00 -11.00
C ALA A 351 -0.99 4.49 -10.81
N ASP A 352 -2.26 4.90 -10.94
CA ASP A 352 -2.71 6.28 -10.70
C ASP A 352 -2.45 6.72 -9.25
N ARG A 353 -2.54 5.79 -8.30
CA ARG A 353 -2.28 6.06 -6.88
C ARG A 353 -0.81 6.18 -6.54
N VAL A 354 0.04 5.31 -7.11
CA VAL A 354 1.49 5.45 -7.01
C VAL A 354 1.93 6.82 -7.54
N GLU A 355 1.40 7.21 -8.70
CA GLU A 355 1.69 8.48 -9.35
C GLU A 355 1.21 9.69 -8.52
N GLN A 356 0.01 9.59 -7.94
CA GLN A 356 -0.53 10.61 -7.02
C GLN A 356 0.36 10.78 -5.78
N VAL A 357 0.78 9.67 -5.15
CA VAL A 357 1.64 9.69 -3.96
C VAL A 357 3.02 10.28 -4.29
N ALA A 358 3.65 9.83 -5.37
CA ALA A 358 4.94 10.34 -5.80
C ALA A 358 4.88 11.84 -6.13
N SER A 359 3.82 12.30 -6.81
CA SER A 359 3.60 13.72 -7.11
C SER A 359 3.41 14.57 -5.86
N ARG A 360 2.62 14.09 -4.88
CA ARG A 360 2.41 14.79 -3.61
C ARG A 360 3.72 14.97 -2.85
N ILE A 361 4.54 13.92 -2.77
CA ILE A 361 5.85 13.97 -2.10
C ILE A 361 6.78 14.94 -2.82
N ALA A 362 6.83 14.88 -4.15
CA ALA A 362 7.64 15.79 -4.96
C ALA A 362 7.24 17.26 -4.75
N ALA A 363 5.93 17.56 -4.74
CA ALA A 363 5.42 18.90 -4.51
C ALA A 363 5.76 19.41 -3.10
N PHE A 364 5.65 18.55 -2.08
CA PHE A 364 6.02 18.90 -0.71
C PHE A 364 7.51 19.21 -0.57
N LEU A 365 8.38 18.36 -1.14
CA LEU A 365 9.82 18.57 -1.10
C LEU A 365 10.25 19.79 -1.90
N ARG A 366 9.60 20.06 -3.04
CA ARG A 366 9.77 21.31 -3.77
C ARG A 366 9.45 22.50 -2.88
N LEU A 367 8.28 22.52 -2.22
CA LEU A 367 7.90 23.59 -1.29
C LEU A 367 8.94 23.77 -0.17
N LYS A 368 9.40 22.67 0.44
CA LYS A 368 10.43 22.69 1.49
C LYS A 368 11.74 23.32 1.03
N ASN A 369 12.16 23.05 -0.21
CA ASN A 369 13.43 23.48 -0.76
C ASN A 369 13.36 24.86 -1.47
N THR A 370 12.19 25.32 -1.87
CA THR A 370 12.00 26.68 -2.41
C THR A 370 12.28 27.72 -1.33
N SER A 371 13.00 28.79 -1.68
CA SER A 371 13.28 29.89 -0.76
C SER A 371 11.99 30.63 -0.35
N PRO A 372 11.88 31.18 0.87
CA PRO A 372 10.67 31.88 1.31
C PRO A 372 10.17 32.97 0.35
N GLU A 373 11.09 33.71 -0.27
CA GLU A 373 10.81 34.81 -1.21
C GLU A 373 10.11 34.33 -2.50
N GLU A 374 10.38 33.09 -2.92
CA GLU A 374 9.82 32.49 -4.14
C GLU A 374 8.56 31.65 -3.87
N ARG A 375 8.24 31.38 -2.60
CA ARG A 375 7.07 30.57 -2.23
C ARG A 375 5.78 31.33 -2.52
N ARG A 376 4.86 30.65 -3.19
CA ARG A 376 3.51 31.13 -3.45
C ARG A 376 2.54 30.43 -2.52
N ILE A 377 1.78 31.19 -1.75
CA ILE A 377 0.86 30.67 -0.73
C ILE A 377 -0.56 31.11 -1.07
N VAL A 378 -1.51 30.18 -0.97
CA VAL A 378 -2.94 30.48 -1.04
C VAL A 378 -3.56 30.18 0.32
N VAL A 379 -4.21 31.17 0.91
CA VAL A 379 -5.02 31.06 2.11
C VAL A 379 -6.48 31.03 1.69
N LEU A 380 -7.10 29.85 1.74
CA LEU A 380 -8.51 29.67 1.43
C LEU A 380 -9.35 29.91 2.68
N MET A 381 -10.13 30.99 2.67
CA MET A 381 -11.11 31.28 3.70
C MET A 381 -12.41 30.53 3.40
N PRO A 382 -13.02 29.86 4.39
CA PRO A 382 -14.32 29.25 4.20
C PRO A 382 -15.35 30.36 3.96
N ASP A 383 -16.09 30.27 2.87
CA ASP A 383 -17.26 31.11 2.68
C ASP A 383 -18.50 30.23 2.65
N TYR A 384 -19.46 30.58 3.50
CA TYR A 384 -20.77 29.93 3.50
C TYR A 384 -21.74 30.96 2.94
N PRO A 385 -22.08 30.87 1.64
CA PRO A 385 -23.03 31.79 1.03
C PRO A 385 -24.34 31.76 1.82
N GLY A 386 -25.05 32.89 1.92
CA GLY A 386 -26.30 33.02 2.68
C GLY A 386 -26.20 32.89 4.21
N ALA A 387 -25.01 32.81 4.79
CA ALA A 387 -24.82 33.16 6.19
C ALA A 387 -25.24 34.64 6.38
N ALA A 388 -25.86 34.96 7.52
CA ALA A 388 -26.31 36.33 7.81
C ALA A 388 -25.23 37.38 7.49
N PRO A 389 -25.59 38.59 7.02
CA PRO A 389 -24.63 39.64 6.70
C PRO A 389 -23.55 39.77 7.78
N GLY A 390 -22.27 39.73 7.40
CA GLY A 390 -21.13 39.78 8.33
C GLY A 390 -20.55 38.43 8.76
N ARG A 391 -20.88 37.32 8.11
CA ARG A 391 -20.34 35.97 8.40
C ARG A 391 -19.38 35.40 7.35
N THR A 392 -18.86 36.24 6.46
CA THR A 392 -17.80 35.84 5.50
C THR A 392 -16.57 35.38 6.27
N GLY A 393 -15.98 34.25 5.88
CA GLY A 393 -14.84 33.68 6.60
C GLY A 393 -15.20 33.03 7.93
N TYR A 394 -16.47 32.73 8.23
CA TYR A 394 -16.83 32.20 9.56
C TYR A 394 -16.24 30.80 9.82
N ALA A 395 -15.50 30.67 10.92
CA ALA A 395 -15.10 29.39 11.51
C ALA A 395 -15.44 29.38 13.02
N VAL A 396 -15.87 28.23 13.54
CA VAL A 396 -16.28 28.12 14.95
C VAL A 396 -15.09 28.34 15.87
N GLY A 397 -15.17 29.35 16.74
CA GLY A 397 -14.15 29.64 17.74
C GLY A 397 -12.89 30.36 17.21
N LEU A 398 -12.92 30.85 15.96
CA LEU A 398 -11.78 31.53 15.34
C LEU A 398 -12.22 32.81 14.63
N ASP A 399 -11.56 33.93 14.92
CA ASP A 399 -11.67 35.15 14.13
C ASP A 399 -10.79 35.00 12.87
N VAL A 400 -11.37 34.43 11.80
CA VAL A 400 -10.60 34.10 10.59
C VAL A 400 -10.02 35.35 9.92
N PRO A 401 -10.77 36.43 9.67
CA PRO A 401 -10.19 37.63 9.05
C PRO A 401 -9.02 38.19 9.86
N GLN A 402 -9.13 38.25 11.19
CA GLN A 402 -8.02 38.71 12.02
C GLN A 402 -6.84 37.73 11.98
N SER A 403 -7.11 36.43 12.03
CA SER A 403 -6.07 35.38 11.95
C SER A 403 -5.31 35.45 10.62
N VAL A 404 -6.00 35.72 9.51
CA VAL A 404 -5.36 35.92 8.20
C VAL A 404 -4.42 37.12 8.21
N LEU A 405 -4.82 38.23 8.85
CA LEU A 405 -3.92 39.39 8.98
C LEU A 405 -2.67 39.08 9.78
N GLU A 406 -2.79 38.37 10.90
CA GLU A 406 -1.62 37.96 11.67
C GLU A 406 -0.75 36.97 10.87
N MET A 407 -1.35 36.02 10.15
CA MET A 407 -0.60 35.13 9.24
C MET A 407 0.17 35.90 8.16
N LEU A 408 -0.42 36.95 7.57
CA LEU A 408 0.28 37.78 6.59
C LEU A 408 1.50 38.49 7.19
N ARG A 409 1.39 38.96 8.45
CA ARG A 409 2.51 39.59 9.17
C ARG A 409 3.58 38.57 9.52
N ASP A 410 3.20 37.41 10.08
CA ASP A 410 4.12 36.33 10.40
C ASP A 410 4.89 35.84 9.16
N LEU A 411 4.22 35.75 8.01
CA LEU A 411 4.85 35.41 6.73
C LEU A 411 5.82 36.51 6.27
N ALA A 412 5.45 37.79 6.40
CA ALA A 412 6.35 38.89 6.06
C ALA A 412 7.61 38.87 6.94
N ASP A 413 7.45 38.69 8.25
CA ASP A 413 8.54 38.60 9.22
C ASP A 413 9.44 37.38 8.99
N ALA A 414 8.86 36.28 8.47
CA ALA A 414 9.60 35.08 8.07
C ALA A 414 10.29 35.19 6.69
N GLY A 415 10.23 36.36 6.03
CA GLY A 415 10.92 36.63 4.76
C GLY A 415 10.17 36.18 3.50
N TYR A 416 8.87 35.90 3.59
CA TYR A 416 8.04 35.70 2.40
C TYR A 416 7.76 37.03 1.72
N CYS A 417 7.55 37.01 0.40
CA CYS A 417 7.15 38.20 -0.35
C CYS A 417 5.67 38.52 -0.08
N VAL A 418 5.42 39.34 0.95
CA VAL A 418 4.10 39.85 1.33
C VAL A 418 4.09 41.37 1.20
N GLU A 419 3.09 41.89 0.49
CA GLU A 419 2.96 43.32 0.19
C GLU A 419 1.57 43.83 0.57
N ASP A 420 1.45 45.13 0.83
CA ASP A 420 0.17 45.83 1.04
C ASP A 420 -0.75 45.20 2.11
N ILE A 421 -0.21 44.72 3.23
CA ILE A 421 -1.01 44.11 4.31
C ILE A 421 -2.06 45.13 4.84
N PRO A 422 -3.36 44.80 4.88
CA PRO A 422 -4.39 45.70 5.39
C PRO A 422 -4.22 45.98 6.89
N GLU A 423 -4.60 47.19 7.33
CA GLU A 423 -4.52 47.56 8.75
C GLU A 423 -5.58 46.87 9.62
N THR A 424 -6.73 46.52 9.03
CA THR A 424 -7.88 45.97 9.76
C THR A 424 -8.54 44.81 9.02
N ALA A 425 -9.17 43.90 9.79
CA ALA A 425 -9.91 42.76 9.25
C ALA A 425 -11.01 43.20 8.28
N ARG A 426 -11.63 44.35 8.53
CA ARG A 426 -12.64 44.92 7.64
C ARG A 426 -12.03 45.32 6.29
N ALA A 427 -10.88 45.96 6.28
CA ALA A 427 -10.19 46.34 5.05
C ALA A 427 -9.75 45.11 4.22
N LEU A 428 -9.38 43.99 4.88
CA LEU A 428 -9.14 42.72 4.19
C LEU A 428 -10.41 42.21 3.48
N LEU A 429 -11.54 42.19 4.18
CA LEU A 429 -12.81 41.75 3.61
C LEU A 429 -13.28 42.67 2.47
N ASP A 430 -13.16 43.99 2.64
CA ASP A 430 -13.52 44.96 1.60
C ASP A 430 -12.69 44.75 0.32
N ARG A 431 -11.39 44.39 0.45
CA ARG A 431 -10.56 44.03 -0.70
C ARG A 431 -11.01 42.73 -1.37
N LEU A 432 -11.36 41.71 -0.59
CA LEU A 432 -11.88 40.45 -1.12
C LEU A 432 -13.23 40.62 -1.84
N GLU A 433 -14.05 41.59 -1.44
CA GLU A 433 -15.31 41.92 -2.12
C GLU A 433 -15.09 42.65 -3.45
N GLN A 434 -13.96 43.35 -3.63
CA GLN A 434 -13.67 44.18 -4.80
C GLN A 434 -12.74 43.53 -5.82
N GLN A 435 -11.97 42.51 -5.42
CA GLN A 435 -10.99 41.85 -6.27
C GLN A 435 -11.46 40.45 -6.67
N GLU A 436 -11.35 40.17 -7.97
CA GLU A 436 -11.71 38.90 -8.56
C GLU A 436 -10.56 38.38 -9.45
N ALA A 437 -10.42 37.07 -9.52
CA ALA A 437 -9.64 36.39 -10.55
C ALA A 437 -10.59 35.58 -11.43
N THR A 438 -10.11 35.24 -12.63
CA THR A 438 -10.86 34.47 -13.61
C THR A 438 -10.04 33.28 -14.08
N ILE A 439 -10.69 32.13 -14.19
CA ILE A 439 -10.16 30.96 -14.90
C ILE A 439 -10.92 30.83 -16.21
N ASP A 440 -10.18 30.85 -17.31
CA ASP A 440 -10.76 30.79 -18.65
C ASP A 440 -11.41 29.42 -18.90
N LEU A 441 -12.52 29.42 -19.64
CA LEU A 441 -13.23 28.19 -19.99
C LEU A 441 -12.34 27.17 -20.70
N ALA A 442 -11.38 27.64 -21.49
CA ALA A 442 -10.44 26.77 -22.22
C ALA A 442 -9.54 25.99 -21.25
N ASP A 443 -8.99 26.66 -20.24
CA ASP A 443 -8.14 26.03 -19.22
C ASP A 443 -8.96 25.06 -18.38
N TYR A 444 -10.17 25.45 -17.99
CA TYR A 444 -11.06 24.58 -17.23
C TYR A 444 -11.48 23.33 -18.03
N ARG A 445 -11.78 23.47 -19.32
CA ARG A 445 -12.05 22.31 -20.19
C ARG A 445 -10.82 21.40 -20.34
N GLY A 446 -9.61 21.99 -20.37
CA GLY A 446 -8.36 21.25 -20.30
C GLY A 446 -8.29 20.40 -19.02
N PHE A 447 -8.59 20.98 -17.86
CA PHE A 447 -8.67 20.26 -16.58
C PHE A 447 -9.73 19.14 -16.62
N LEU A 448 -10.95 19.43 -17.09
CA LEU A 448 -12.03 18.44 -17.18
C LEU A 448 -11.66 17.25 -18.07
N SER A 449 -10.90 17.48 -19.14
CA SER A 449 -10.45 16.40 -20.04
C SER A 449 -9.45 15.43 -19.40
N GLY A 450 -8.85 15.81 -18.26
CA GLY A 450 -7.96 14.95 -17.48
C GLY A 450 -8.66 14.15 -16.39
N LEU A 451 -9.97 14.36 -16.16
CA LEU A 451 -10.73 13.61 -15.17
C LEU A 451 -11.13 12.23 -15.71
N PRO A 452 -11.33 11.23 -14.82
CA PRO A 452 -11.99 9.99 -15.19
C PRO A 452 -13.37 10.23 -15.82
N ASP A 453 -13.71 9.45 -16.85
CA ASP A 453 -14.95 9.61 -17.62
C ASP A 453 -16.21 9.59 -16.75
N ASP A 454 -16.23 8.74 -15.72
CA ASP A 454 -17.33 8.62 -14.77
C ASP A 454 -17.48 9.87 -13.89
N ALA A 455 -16.37 10.45 -13.43
CA ALA A 455 -16.35 11.70 -12.68
C ALA A 455 -16.83 12.89 -13.54
N ALA A 456 -16.34 12.99 -14.79
CA ALA A 456 -16.76 14.03 -15.72
C ALA A 456 -18.25 13.89 -16.09
N ALA A 457 -18.73 12.67 -16.36
CA ALA A 457 -20.14 12.41 -16.64
C ALA A 457 -21.04 12.72 -15.43
N SER A 458 -20.60 12.36 -14.21
CA SER A 458 -21.33 12.67 -12.98
C SER A 458 -21.44 14.18 -12.75
N LEU A 459 -20.36 14.92 -12.99
CA LEU A 459 -20.32 16.38 -12.91
C LEU A 459 -21.33 17.01 -13.89
N SER A 460 -21.25 16.65 -15.17
CA SER A 460 -22.15 17.17 -16.21
C SER A 460 -23.61 16.76 -16.03
N ALA A 461 -23.88 15.55 -15.52
CA ALA A 461 -25.24 15.12 -15.23
C ALA A 461 -25.87 15.89 -14.05
N THR A 462 -25.05 16.32 -13.09
CA THR A 462 -25.51 17.03 -11.88
C THR A 462 -25.63 18.53 -12.12
N TRP A 463 -24.67 19.12 -12.82
CA TRP A 463 -24.51 20.58 -12.95
C TRP A 463 -24.74 21.11 -14.37
N GLY A 464 -24.87 20.24 -15.37
CA GLY A 464 -25.07 20.62 -16.76
C GLY A 464 -23.76 21.00 -17.45
N ALA A 465 -23.83 21.99 -18.36
CA ALA A 465 -22.66 22.52 -19.02
C ALA A 465 -21.91 23.51 -18.10
N ALA A 466 -20.58 23.58 -18.24
CA ALA A 466 -19.71 24.46 -17.47
C ALA A 466 -20.17 25.93 -17.53
N GLU A 467 -20.63 26.36 -18.70
CA GLU A 467 -21.13 27.70 -19.01
C GLU A 467 -22.49 28.01 -18.37
N SER A 468 -23.17 26.99 -17.85
CA SER A 468 -24.45 27.15 -17.13
C SER A 468 -24.25 27.40 -15.63
N ASP A 469 -23.02 27.35 -15.13
CA ASP A 469 -22.73 27.66 -13.72
C ASP A 469 -22.93 29.17 -13.46
N GLU A 470 -23.56 29.51 -12.33
CA GLU A 470 -23.81 30.91 -11.94
C GLU A 470 -22.54 31.76 -11.82
N ALA A 471 -21.39 31.15 -11.51
CA ALA A 471 -20.11 31.87 -11.42
C ALA A 471 -19.43 32.09 -12.78
N PHE A 472 -20.01 31.57 -13.87
CA PHE A 472 -19.49 31.76 -15.22
C PHE A 472 -19.93 33.11 -15.79
N ALA A 473 -18.97 33.98 -16.09
CA ALA A 473 -19.23 35.30 -16.67
C ALA A 473 -18.08 35.72 -17.60
N ASP A 474 -18.42 36.37 -18.71
CA ASP A 474 -17.48 36.93 -19.69
C ASP A 474 -16.38 35.94 -20.16
N GLY A 475 -16.72 34.65 -20.30
CA GLY A 475 -15.82 33.63 -20.85
C GLY A 475 -15.03 32.80 -19.84
N GLY A 476 -15.21 33.03 -18.53
CA GLY A 476 -14.51 32.27 -17.49
C GLY A 476 -15.25 32.23 -16.15
N PHE A 477 -14.68 31.45 -15.22
CA PHE A 477 -15.17 31.32 -13.84
C PHE A 477 -14.55 32.39 -12.96
N ARG A 478 -15.39 33.19 -12.28
CA ARG A 478 -14.93 34.25 -11.39
C ARG A 478 -14.96 33.81 -9.94
N PHE A 479 -13.92 34.16 -9.20
CA PHE A 479 -13.87 33.97 -7.75
C PHE A 479 -13.14 35.12 -7.07
N ARG A 480 -13.53 35.36 -5.81
CA ARG A 480 -13.01 36.45 -4.98
C ARG A 480 -11.64 36.10 -4.42
N VAL A 481 -10.66 36.93 -4.73
CA VAL A 481 -9.27 36.76 -4.30
C VAL A 481 -8.58 38.10 -4.16
N ALA A 482 -7.83 38.27 -3.07
CA ALA A 482 -6.98 39.41 -2.83
C ALA A 482 -5.50 38.99 -2.84
N ARG A 483 -4.66 39.77 -3.52
CA ARG A 483 -3.22 39.51 -3.65
C ARG A 483 -2.40 40.43 -2.73
N PHE A 484 -1.43 39.84 -2.04
CA PHE A 484 -0.48 40.48 -1.13
C PHE A 484 0.93 40.01 -1.48
N GLY A 485 1.51 40.49 -2.59
CA GLY A 485 2.78 39.98 -3.11
C GLY A 485 2.65 38.58 -3.74
N GLN A 486 3.28 37.57 -3.15
CA GLN A 486 3.17 36.15 -3.52
C GLN A 486 2.16 35.36 -2.66
N VAL A 487 1.47 36.04 -1.75
CA VAL A 487 0.40 35.45 -0.93
C VAL A 487 -0.97 35.87 -1.47
N PHE A 488 -1.85 34.90 -1.62
CA PHE A 488 -3.22 35.08 -2.11
C PHE A 488 -4.19 34.68 -1.00
N VAL A 489 -5.16 35.52 -0.72
CA VAL A 489 -6.30 35.17 0.15
C VAL A 489 -7.51 35.05 -0.74
N ALA A 490 -8.22 33.92 -0.71
CA ALA A 490 -9.39 33.70 -1.55
C ALA A 490 -10.55 33.11 -0.74
N LEU A 491 -11.77 33.32 -1.24
CA LEU A 491 -12.98 32.71 -0.69
C LEU A 491 -13.33 31.49 -1.52
N ALA A 492 -13.57 30.36 -0.85
CA ALA A 492 -13.99 29.14 -1.52
C ALA A 492 -15.34 29.35 -2.22
N PRO A 493 -15.47 28.98 -3.51
CA PRO A 493 -16.76 28.96 -4.20
C PRO A 493 -17.78 28.03 -3.50
N ASP A 494 -19.07 28.23 -3.76
CA ASP A 494 -20.12 27.41 -3.15
C ASP A 494 -20.02 25.94 -3.60
N ARG A 495 -20.21 25.02 -2.67
CA ARG A 495 -20.28 23.58 -2.93
C ARG A 495 -21.55 23.17 -3.66
N GLY A 496 -22.67 23.87 -3.45
CA GLY A 496 -24.00 23.40 -3.85
C GLY A 496 -24.91 24.49 -4.42
N ARG A 497 -26.19 24.15 -4.59
CA ARG A 497 -27.23 25.09 -5.00
C ARG A 497 -27.64 25.96 -3.82
N ASN A 498 -27.90 27.24 -4.09
CA ASN A 498 -28.41 28.16 -3.08
C ASN A 498 -29.78 27.72 -2.53
N GLU A 499 -30.64 27.17 -3.38
CA GLU A 499 -32.02 26.79 -3.04
C GLU A 499 -32.09 25.53 -2.14
N ASP A 500 -31.21 24.56 -2.35
CA ASP A 500 -31.20 23.25 -1.66
C ASP A 500 -30.00 23.04 -0.73
N ARG A 501 -29.39 24.14 -0.25
CA ARG A 501 -28.07 24.15 0.43
C ARG A 501 -27.90 23.10 1.52
N ARG A 502 -28.91 22.91 2.39
CA ARG A 502 -28.81 21.96 3.52
C ARG A 502 -28.65 20.52 3.04
N VAL A 503 -29.30 20.16 1.94
CA VAL A 503 -29.22 18.82 1.38
C VAL A 503 -27.88 18.65 0.68
N ASP A 504 -27.53 19.60 -0.20
CA ASP A 504 -26.32 19.55 -1.02
C ASP A 504 -25.02 19.53 -0.19
N TYR A 505 -24.94 20.31 0.90
CA TYR A 505 -23.74 20.35 1.76
C TYR A 505 -23.52 19.09 2.57
N HIS A 506 -24.58 18.33 2.83
CA HIS A 506 -24.52 17.11 3.62
C HIS A 506 -24.57 15.85 2.76
N ASP A 507 -24.66 15.98 1.44
CA ASP A 507 -24.54 14.87 0.51
C ASP A 507 -23.05 14.59 0.20
N PRO A 508 -22.49 13.46 0.68
CA PRO A 508 -21.12 13.09 0.38
C PRO A 508 -20.92 12.64 -1.08
N ALA A 509 -22.00 12.28 -1.79
CA ALA A 509 -21.96 11.80 -3.17
C ALA A 509 -22.13 12.92 -4.20
N LEU A 510 -22.55 14.12 -3.77
CA LEU A 510 -22.71 15.27 -4.67
C LEU A 510 -21.34 15.73 -5.20
N PRO A 511 -21.09 15.71 -6.53
CA PRO A 511 -19.87 16.25 -7.11
C PRO A 511 -19.79 17.76 -6.90
N PRO A 512 -18.59 18.35 -6.81
CA PRO A 512 -18.44 19.81 -6.69
C PRO A 512 -19.04 20.54 -7.89
N ARG A 513 -19.50 21.78 -7.72
CA ARG A 513 -19.91 22.65 -8.85
C ARG A 513 -18.73 22.93 -9.79
N HIS A 514 -19.02 23.35 -11.01
CA HIS A 514 -17.97 23.72 -11.96
C HIS A 514 -17.09 24.84 -11.41
N ALA A 515 -17.70 25.85 -10.79
CA ALA A 515 -16.98 26.95 -10.15
C ALA A 515 -16.06 26.55 -8.99
N LEU A 516 -16.36 25.46 -8.28
CA LEU A 516 -15.51 24.94 -7.19
C LEU A 516 -14.41 24.02 -7.72
N GLY A 517 -14.64 23.37 -8.86
CA GLY A 517 -13.65 22.54 -9.55
C GLY A 517 -12.68 23.33 -10.41
N ALA A 518 -13.10 24.50 -10.92
CA ALA A 518 -12.23 25.50 -11.55
C ALA A 518 -11.39 26.17 -10.46
#